data_AF-A0A970UIU4-F1
#
_entry.id   AF-A0A970UIU4-F1
#
_cell.length_a   1.000
_cell.length_b   1.000
_cell.length_c   1.000
_cell.angle_alpha   90.00
_cell.angle_beta   90.00
_cell.angle_gamma   90.00
#
_symmetry.space_group_name_H-M   'P 1'
#
loop_
_entity.id
_entity.type
_entity.pdbx_description
1 polymer ?
#
loop_
_entity_poly.entity_id
_entity_poly.type
_entity_poly.pdbx_seq_one_letter_code
_entity_poly.pdbx_strand_id
1 'polypeptide(L)' 'PHPHPVRLNIKKVVCGIRLEDIEDPVMREIRYLDKLIDELAKGKAIQNILRA' A
#
# COMPACT_ATOMS: atom_id res chain seq x y z
N PRO A 1 14.83 0.70 -12.15
CA PRO A 1 13.80 1.11 -11.16
C PRO A 1 13.86 0.22 -9.92
N HIS A 2 13.89 0.80 -8.71
CA HIS A 2 13.91 0.06 -7.44
C HIS A 2 12.73 0.50 -6.57
N PRO A 3 11.93 -0.42 -6.01
CA PRO A 3 10.78 -0.04 -5.20
C PRO A 3 11.21 0.44 -3.80
N HIS A 4 10.48 1.40 -3.23
CA HIS A 4 10.85 1.99 -1.93
C HIS A 4 10.84 0.94 -0.81
N PRO A 5 11.85 0.87 0.08
CA PRO A 5 11.92 -0.18 1.11
C PRO A 5 10.78 -0.11 2.12
N VAL A 6 10.32 1.10 2.44
CA VAL A 6 9.26 1.33 3.43
C VAL A 6 7.87 0.89 2.93
N ARG A 7 7.72 0.50 1.65
CA ARG A 7 6.45 -0.05 1.13
C ARG A 7 6.01 -1.30 1.90
N LEU A 8 6.95 -2.06 2.47
CA LEU A 8 6.65 -3.23 3.32
C LEU A 8 5.93 -2.86 4.62
N ASN A 9 5.98 -1.59 5.04
CA ASN A 9 5.25 -1.08 6.20
C ASN A 9 3.79 -0.76 5.86
N ILE A 10 3.37 -0.88 4.60
CA ILE A 10 1.96 -0.85 4.20
C ILE A 10 1.33 -2.16 4.67
N LYS A 11 1.00 -2.21 5.96
CA LYS A 11 0.31 -3.32 6.61
C LYS A 11 -1.16 -2.95 6.72
N LYS A 12 -2.05 -3.75 6.13
CA LYS A 12 -3.51 -3.82 6.37
C LYS A 12 -4.23 -4.55 5.24
N VAL A 13 -5.52 -4.79 5.48
CA VAL A 13 -6.51 -5.13 4.47
C VAL A 13 -6.64 -3.98 3.46
N VAL A 14 -6.47 -4.30 2.17
CA VAL A 14 -6.72 -3.41 1.04
C VAL A 14 -7.88 -4.01 0.24
N CYS A 15 -8.92 -3.22 -0.01
CA CYS A 15 -10.12 -3.66 -0.76
C CYS A 15 -10.74 -4.98 -0.25
N GLY A 16 -10.67 -5.26 1.06
CA GLY A 16 -11.21 -6.48 1.66
C GLY A 16 -10.27 -7.70 1.66
N ILE A 17 -9.06 -7.58 1.09
CA ILE A 17 -8.07 -8.65 1.01
C ILE A 17 -6.82 -8.27 1.83
N ARG A 18 -6.23 -9.23 2.54
CA ARG A 18 -4.96 -9.05 3.25
C ARG A 18 -3.79 -9.14 2.27
N LEU A 19 -2.85 -8.21 2.37
CA LEU A 19 -1.69 -8.15 1.47
C LEU A 19 -0.79 -9.40 1.58
N GLU A 20 -0.71 -9.97 2.78
CA GLU A 20 -0.01 -11.22 3.07
C GLU A 20 -0.60 -12.45 2.37
N ASP A 21 -1.88 -12.43 2.01
CA ASP A 21 -2.55 -13.53 1.32
C ASP A 21 -2.35 -13.47 -0.21
N ILE A 22 -1.66 -12.43 -0.72
CA ILE A 22 -1.41 -12.23 -2.15
C ILE A 22 -0.11 -12.92 -2.56
N GLU A 23 -0.24 -14.08 -3.18
CA GLU A 23 0.89 -14.88 -3.68
C GLU A 23 1.64 -14.18 -4.82
N ASP A 24 0.92 -13.60 -5.77
CA ASP A 24 1.52 -12.91 -6.92
C ASP A 24 2.28 -11.64 -6.48
N PRO A 25 3.59 -11.55 -6.72
CA PRO A 25 4.39 -10.43 -6.25
C PRO A 25 4.04 -9.12 -6.95
N VAL A 26 3.64 -9.14 -8.22
CA VAL A 26 3.24 -7.94 -8.97
C VAL A 26 1.90 -7.42 -8.48
N MET A 27 0.93 -8.31 -8.24
CA MET A 27 -0.36 -7.98 -7.65
C MET A 27 -0.17 -7.34 -6.27
N ARG A 28 0.77 -7.84 -5.46
CA ARG A 28 1.09 -7.27 -4.15
C ARG A 28 1.60 -5.84 -4.24
N GLU A 29 2.49 -5.56 -5.20
CA GLU A 29 3.00 -4.21 -5.45
C GLU A 29 1.90 -3.26 -5.94
N ILE A 30 0.99 -3.74 -6.79
CA ILE A 30 -0.20 -2.97 -7.21
C ILE A 30 -1.08 -2.64 -6.00
N ARG A 31 -1.33 -3.60 -5.10
CA ARG A 31 -2.17 -3.35 -3.91
C ARG A 31 -1.52 -2.39 -2.90
N TYR A 32 -0.20 -2.33 -2.83
CA TYR A 32 0.47 -1.27 -2.07
C TYR A 32 0.13 0.12 -2.63
N LEU A 33 0.11 0.29 -3.95
CA LEU A 33 -0.28 1.54 -4.60
C LEU A 33 -1.75 1.88 -4.35
N ASP A 34 -2.66 0.91 -4.53
CA ASP A 34 -4.09 1.08 -4.25
C ASP A 34 -4.33 1.61 -2.84
N LYS A 35 -3.55 1.14 -1.86
CA LYS A 35 -3.69 1.58 -0.48
C LYS A 35 -3.33 3.07 -0.30
N LEU A 36 -2.27 3.52 -0.95
CA LEU A 36 -1.87 4.93 -0.91
C LEU A 36 -2.96 5.82 -1.52
N ILE A 37 -3.55 5.37 -2.63
CA ILE A 37 -4.64 6.07 -3.32
C ILE A 37 -5.92 6.08 -2.46
N ASP A 38 -6.27 4.97 -1.82
CA ASP A 38 -7.41 4.89 -0.88
C ASP A 38 -7.26 5.89 0.28
N GLU A 39 -6.06 6.02 0.83
CA GLU A 39 -5.78 6.97 1.90
C GLU A 39 -5.84 8.43 1.44
N LEU A 40 -5.38 8.71 0.21
CA LEU A 40 -5.52 10.02 -0.42
C LEU A 40 -6.99 10.38 -0.68
N ALA A 41 -7.76 9.44 -1.23
CA ALA A 41 -9.19 9.62 -1.51
C ALA A 41 -10.01 9.87 -0.22
N LYS A 42 -9.56 9.32 0.91
CA LYS A 42 -10.11 9.59 2.25
C LYS A 42 -9.68 10.94 2.84
N GLY A 43 -8.94 11.76 2.09
CA GLY A 43 -8.54 13.10 2.50
C GLY A 43 -7.36 13.14 3.48
N LYS A 44 -6.61 12.05 3.64
CA LYS A 44 -5.40 12.10 4.49
C LYS A 44 -4.32 12.92 3.80
N ALA A 45 -3.65 13.77 4.57
CA ALA A 45 -2.48 14.49 4.08
C ALA A 45 -1.34 13.51 3.73
N ILE A 46 -0.60 13.77 2.65
CA ILE A 46 0.52 12.95 2.17
C ILE A 46 1.51 12.62 3.30
N GLN A 47 1.84 13.58 4.17
CA GLN A 47 2.74 13.35 5.31
C GLN A 47 2.27 12.26 6.28
N ASN A 48 0.96 12.00 6.35
CA ASN A 48 0.36 10.96 7.19
C ASN A 48 0.26 9.61 6.45
N ILE A 49 0.39 9.61 5.13
CA ILE A 49 0.35 8.42 4.26
C ILE A 49 1.76 7.87 4.05
N LEU A 50 2.73 8.77 3.88
CA LEU A 50 4.14 8.42 3.85
C LEU A 50 4.51 7.82 5.20
N ARG A 51 4.98 6.58 5.15
CA ARG A 51 5.51 5.88 6.29
C ARG A 51 7.03 6.06 6.19
N ALA A 52 7.64 6.68 7.19
CA ALA A 52 9.08 6.84 7.34
C ALA A 52 9.53 6.06 8.58
#